data_AF-A0A965A9J5-F1
#
_entry.id   AF-A0A965A9J5-F1
#
_cell.length_a   1.000
_cell.length_b   1.000
_cell.length_c   1.000
_cell.angle_alpha   90.00
_cell.angle_beta   90.00
_cell.angle_gamma   90.00
#
_symmetry.space_group_name_H-M   'P 1'
#
loop_
_entity.id
_entity.type
_entity.pdbx_description
1 polymer ?
#
loop_
_entity_poly.entity_id
_entity_poly.type
_entity_poly.pdbx_seq_one_letter_code
_entity_poly.pdbx_strand_id
1 'polypeptide(L)'
;MNTPDKKNMKHECPHQQECLQLLQSILDGEATTEQKDRFMGHHLEECMPCYQNYHLEVAIRDLLKKKCASEAPQDLVDSIKQKVIQNLSK
;
A
#
# COMPACT_ATOMS: atom_id res chain seq x y z
N MET A 1 -2.80 13.08 10.67
CA MET A 1 -2.25 11.71 10.83
C MET A 1 -1.83 11.56 12.27
N ASN A 2 -2.42 10.61 13.00
CA ASN A 2 -2.13 10.40 14.41
C ASN A 2 -0.67 9.98 14.56
N THR A 3 0.08 10.72 15.36
CA THR A 3 1.43 10.32 15.77
C THR A 3 1.25 9.36 16.94
N PRO A 4 1.73 8.11 16.84
CA PRO A 4 1.55 7.15 17.93
C PRO A 4 2.31 7.62 19.17
N ASP A 5 1.70 7.42 20.35
CA ASP A 5 2.29 7.76 21.64
C ASP A 5 3.48 6.82 21.89
N LYS A 6 4.69 7.33 21.60
CA LYS A 6 5.95 6.57 21.59
C LYS A 6 6.28 5.87 22.91
N LYS A 7 5.62 6.22 24.02
CA LYS A 7 5.90 5.63 25.34
C LYS A 7 5.38 4.19 25.49
N ASN A 8 4.39 3.77 24.69
CA ASN A 8 3.74 2.47 24.86
C ASN A 8 3.98 1.48 23.70
N MET A 9 4.85 1.81 22.75
CA MET A 9 5.14 0.93 21.61
C MET A 9 6.18 -0.14 21.96
N LYS A 10 5.95 -1.35 21.46
CA LYS A 10 6.94 -2.42 21.44
C LYS A 10 8.04 -2.06 20.44
N HIS A 11 9.29 -2.29 20.84
CA HIS A 11 10.47 -1.98 20.04
C HIS A 11 10.98 -3.20 19.26
N GLU A 12 10.47 -4.39 19.56
CA GLU A 12 10.78 -5.64 18.89
C GLU A 12 9.49 -6.27 18.35
N CYS A 13 9.56 -6.83 17.14
CA CYS A 13 8.44 -7.53 16.51
C CYS A 13 8.79 -9.02 16.40
N PRO A 14 8.23 -9.91 17.24
CA PRO A 14 8.53 -11.35 17.19
C PRO A 14 8.08 -12.00 15.88
N HIS A 15 7.08 -11.42 15.22
CA HIS A 15 6.50 -11.90 13.96
C HIS A 15 6.88 -10.98 12.78
N GLN A 16 8.09 -10.41 12.79
CA GLN A 16 8.50 -9.38 11.82
C GLN A 16 8.26 -9.80 10.37
N GLN A 17 8.59 -11.04 10.00
CA GLN A 17 8.43 -11.53 8.64
C GLN A 17 6.96 -11.59 8.23
N GLU A 18 6.09 -12.15 9.07
CA GLU A 18 4.64 -12.25 8.82
C GLU A 18 3.99 -10.87 8.74
N CYS A 19 4.41 -9.94 9.61
CA CYS A 19 3.94 -8.56 9.59
C CYS A 19 4.37 -7.83 8.32
N LEU A 20 5.59 -8.06 7.83
CA LEU A 20 6.06 -7.49 6.56
C LEU A 20 5.32 -8.06 5.36
N GLN A 21 5.05 -9.36 5.33
CA GLN A 21 4.26 -9.98 4.26
C GLN A 21 2.84 -9.42 4.23
N LEU A 22 2.20 -9.32 5.39
CA LEU A 22 0.87 -8.71 5.49
C LEU A 22 0.89 -7.23 5.08
N LEU A 23 1.92 -6.48 5.47
CA LEU A 23 2.11 -5.10 5.06
C LEU A 23 2.20 -4.96 3.53
N GLN A 24 2.94 -5.84 2.88
CA GLN A 24 3.04 -5.88 1.41
C GLN A 24 1.68 -6.17 0.78
N SER A 25 0.97 -7.21 1.21
CA SER A 25 -0.38 -7.52 0.72
C SER A 25 -1.36 -6.36 0.91
N ILE A 26 -1.26 -5.61 2.01
CA ILE A 26 -2.06 -4.40 2.24
C ILE A 26 -1.72 -3.30 1.22
N LEU A 27 -0.44 -3.07 0.95
CA LEU A 27 0.02 -2.04 0.01
C LEU A 27 -0.26 -2.38 -1.45
N ASP A 28 -0.29 -3.67 -1.78
CA ASP A 28 -0.61 -4.18 -3.12
C ASP A 28 -2.13 -4.31 -3.36
N GLY A 29 -2.93 -4.17 -2.30
CA GLY A 29 -4.40 -4.24 -2.36
C GLY A 29 -4.96 -5.66 -2.36
N GLU A 30 -4.15 -6.64 -1.99
CA GLU A 30 -4.49 -8.07 -1.94
C GLU A 30 -5.01 -8.50 -0.55
N ALA A 31 -4.78 -7.70 0.49
CA ALA A 31 -5.28 -7.96 1.83
C ALA A 31 -6.79 -7.70 1.95
N THR A 32 -7.47 -8.47 2.81
CA THR A 32 -8.88 -8.22 3.12
C THR A 32 -9.06 -6.92 3.91
N THR A 33 -10.25 -6.34 3.85
CA THR A 33 -10.59 -5.12 4.62
C THR A 33 -10.36 -5.32 6.12
N GLU A 34 -10.80 -6.46 6.68
CA GLU A 34 -10.56 -6.80 8.09
C GLU A 34 -9.07 -6.89 8.45
N GLN A 35 -8.25 -7.51 7.59
CA GLN A 35 -6.82 -7.60 7.80
C GLN A 35 -6.17 -6.21 7.81
N LYS A 36 -6.56 -5.37 6.86
CA LYS A 36 -6.08 -3.99 6.75
C LYS A 36 -6.46 -3.16 7.97
N ASP A 37 -7.73 -3.18 8.36
CA ASP A 37 -8.23 -2.41 9.49
C ASP A 37 -7.57 -2.85 10.80
N ARG A 38 -7.44 -4.16 11.03
CA ARG A 38 -6.75 -4.69 12.21
C ARG A 38 -5.27 -4.28 12.24
N PHE A 39 -4.59 -4.35 11.11
CA PHE A 39 -3.16 -4.02 11.05
C PHE A 39 -2.93 -2.51 11.21
N MET A 40 -3.70 -1.68 10.50
CA MET A 40 -3.56 -0.22 10.55
C MET A 40 -4.07 0.39 11.86
N GLY A 41 -5.19 -0.11 12.39
CA GLY A 41 -5.87 0.46 13.55
C GLY A 41 -5.46 -0.12 14.90
N HIS A 42 -4.61 -1.15 14.94
CA HIS A 42 -4.10 -1.70 16.21
C HIS A 42 -2.60 -1.98 16.14
N HIS A 43 -2.17 -2.81 15.18
CA HIS A 43 -0.79 -3.30 15.17
C HIS A 43 0.23 -2.16 14.94
N LEU A 44 -0.05 -1.25 14.01
CA LEU A 44 0.84 -0.10 13.72
C LEU A 44 0.94 0.89 14.90
N GLU A 45 -0.05 0.95 15.79
CA GLU A 45 -0.02 1.82 16.97
C GLU A 45 0.77 1.22 18.12
N GLU A 46 0.91 -0.10 18.17
CA GLU A 46 1.60 -0.83 19.24
C GLU A 46 3.02 -1.28 18.88
N CYS A 47 3.38 -1.29 17.59
CA CYS A 47 4.62 -1.90 17.10
C CYS A 47 5.48 -0.88 16.34
N MET A 48 6.51 -0.34 17.01
CA MET A 48 7.41 0.67 16.44
C MET A 48 8.13 0.19 15.17
N PRO A 49 8.72 -1.02 15.10
CA PRO A 49 9.38 -1.46 13.86
C PRO A 49 8.39 -1.59 12.70
N CYS A 50 7.15 -2.06 12.94
CA CYS A 50 6.15 -2.15 11.87
C CYS A 50 5.65 -0.77 11.42
N TYR A 51 5.49 0.17 12.35
CA TYR A 51 5.21 1.57 12.04
C TYR A 51 6.28 2.18 11.13
N GLN A 52 7.56 2.02 11.47
CA GLN A 52 8.67 2.54 10.67
C GLN A 52 8.72 1.90 9.27
N ASN A 53 8.57 0.58 9.19
CA ASN A 53 8.54 -0.13 7.91
C ASN A 53 7.38 0.33 7.01
N TYR A 54 6.17 0.50 7.56
CA TYR A 54 5.04 1.03 6.81
C TYR A 54 5.33 2.41 6.22
N HIS A 55 5.83 3.34 7.04
CA HIS A 55 6.10 4.71 6.59
C HIS A 55 7.21 4.75 5.53
N LEU A 56 8.24 3.92 5.69
CA LEU A 56 9.32 3.79 4.70
C LEU A 56 8.77 3.29 3.36
N GLU A 57 8.03 2.20 3.37
CA GLU A 57 7.44 1.60 2.15
C GLU A 57 6.49 2.57 1.44
N VAL A 58 5.65 3.28 2.19
CA VAL A 58 4.76 4.31 1.63
C VAL A 58 5.55 5.44 0.99
N ALA A 59 6.62 5.92 1.65
CA ALA A 59 7.48 6.97 1.11
C ALA A 59 8.20 6.54 -0.17
N ILE A 60 8.69 5.30 -0.23
CA ILE A 60 9.33 4.73 -1.43
C ILE A 60 8.30 4.65 -2.57
N ARG A 61 7.10 4.14 -2.32
CA ARG A 61 6.05 4.04 -3.36
C ARG A 61 5.61 5.41 -3.86
N ASP A 62 5.48 6.40 -2.98
CA ASP A 62 5.17 7.77 -3.38
C ASP A 62 6.29 8.38 -4.24
N LEU A 63 7.55 8.15 -3.87
CA LEU A 63 8.70 8.59 -4.66
C LEU A 63 8.71 7.95 -6.06
N LEU A 64 8.49 6.64 -6.15
CA LEU A 64 8.41 5.92 -7.41
C LEU A 64 7.26 6.43 -8.27
N LYS A 65 6.07 6.66 -7.70
CA LYS A 65 4.94 7.26 -8.42
C LYS A 65 5.26 8.65 -8.97
N LYS A 66 6.03 9.47 -8.24
CA LYS A 66 6.40 10.83 -8.68
C LYS A 66 7.52 10.85 -9.72
N LYS A 67 8.44 9.89 -9.69
CA LYS A 67 9.66 9.90 -10.51
C LYS A 67 9.63 8.92 -11.68
N CYS A 68 8.80 7.89 -11.61
CA CYS A 68 8.70 6.83 -12.61
C CYS A 68 7.33 6.78 -13.29
N ALA A 69 6.49 7.80 -13.11
CA ALA A 69 5.27 7.95 -13.90
C ALA A 69 5.58 8.67 -15.22
N SER A 70 5.28 8.01 -16.33
CA SER A 70 5.23 8.60 -17.66
C SER A 70 3.80 8.56 -18.18
N GLU A 71 3.37 9.61 -18.87
CA GLU A 71 2.07 9.60 -19.55
C GLU A 71 2.08 8.59 -20.70
N ALA A 72 1.00 7.80 -20.81
CA ALA A 72 0.81 6.92 -21.94
C ALA A 72 0.52 7.74 -23.20
N PRO A 73 1.03 7.33 -24.38
CA PRO A 73 0.70 8.00 -25.64
C PRO A 73 -0.82 8.04 -25.87
N GLN A 74 -1.34 9.21 -26.24
CA GLN A 74 -2.78 9.43 -26.41
C GLN A 74 -3.42 8.46 -27.41
N ASP A 75 -2.71 8.16 -28.50
CA ASP A 75 -3.16 7.21 -29.53
C ASP A 75 -3.40 5.80 -28.97
N LEU A 76 -2.52 5.33 -28.07
CA LEU A 76 -2.68 4.04 -27.41
C LEU A 76 -3.91 4.04 -26.50
N VAL A 77 -4.12 5.12 -25.75
CA VAL A 77 -5.28 5.29 -24.86
C VAL A 77 -6.59 5.25 -25.66
N ASP A 78 -6.64 5.96 -26.78
CA ASP A 78 -7.83 6.02 -27.63
C ASP A 78 -8.10 4.68 -28.33
N SER A 79 -7.05 4.01 -28.81
CA SER A 79 -7.15 2.66 -29.39
C SER A 79 -7.73 1.64 -28.40
N ILE A 80 -7.28 1.67 -27.14
CA ILE A 80 -7.81 0.81 -26.07
C ILE A 80 -9.29 1.12 -25.81
N LYS A 81 -9.65 2.40 -25.63
CA LYS A 81 -11.04 2.82 -25.38
C LYS A 81 -11.99 2.33 -26.49
N GLN A 82 -11.59 2.50 -27.76
CA GLN A 82 -12.39 2.04 -28.90
C GLN A 82 -12.62 0.52 -28.87
N LYS A 83 -11.56 -0.25 -28.63
CA LYS A 83 -11.67 -1.72 -28.53
C LYS A 83 -12.56 -2.15 -27.36
N VAL A 84 -12.49 -1.49 -26.21
CA VAL A 84 -13.36 -1.80 -25.06
C VAL A 84 -14.82 -1.55 -25.41
N ILE A 85 -15.16 -0.39 -25.99
CA ILE A 85 -16.53 -0.06 -26.39
C ILE A 85 -17.06 -1.09 -27.41
N GLN A 86 -16.23 -1.44 -28.41
CA GLN A 86 -16.60 -2.42 -29.42
C GLN A 86 -16.90 -3.81 -28.82
N ASN A 87 -16.12 -4.25 -27.83
CA ASN A 87 -16.34 -5.56 -27.18
C ASN A 87 -17.55 -5.57 -26.23
N LEU A 88 -17.87 -4.44 -25.60
CA LEU A 88 -19.07 -4.31 -24.75
C LEU A 88 -20.38 -4.15 -25.54
N SER A 89 -20.29 -3.79 -26.82
CA SER A 89 -21.43 -3.63 -27.72
C SER A 89 -21.80 -4.92 -28.48
N LYS A 90 -21.12 -6.03 -28.17
CA LYS A 90 -21.40 -7.38 -28.68
C LYS A 90 -22.05 -8.22 -27.60
#